data_AF-A0A8S3XJW2-F1
#
_entry.id   AF-A0A8S3XJW2-F1
#
_cell.length_a   1.000
_cell.length_b   1.000
_cell.length_c   1.000
_cell.angle_alpha   90.00
_cell.angle_beta   90.00
_cell.angle_gamma   90.00
#
_symmetry.space_group_name_H-M   'P 1'
#
loop_
_entity.id
_entity.type
_entity.pdbx_description
1 polymer ?
#
loop_
_entity_poly.entity_id
_entity_poly.type
_entity_poly.pdbx_seq_one_letter_code
_entity_poly.pdbx_strand_id
1 'polypeptide(L)'
;MLRSPADKQNNTYGSAPTLLQNKDGCNSPDNSILRSTKRRRCECDCASTPDSKLDVFINSLTSWKHETDIKLSGIMESINEIKQLSSDLLASNSEIEKSIEFLSCKYDEICGEIKNVHSQNMIYGDRLSKLENTTEEIERFSRSSSIEIRNLPIKLPLSQDDQVVIACRIFSELSTKVQTSDIYDIRCLPSKQDTKTVLVTLNSVILKNQILKAFKEYNKKNSGGKLNAKVLAPEYPGQLIYVSENLTARTRRLFYLAREFAKAENFKHCWTANCRVLLRKEDNGKLIVLTSESQLSNLKSKN
;
A
#
# COMPACT_ATOMS: atom_id res chain seq x y z
N MET A 1 -33.49 -1.69 12.46
CA MET A 1 -34.69 -1.64 13.34
C MET A 1 -34.40 -0.72 14.52
N LEU A 2 -35.44 -0.02 15.02
CA LEU A 2 -35.51 0.99 16.10
C LEU A 2 -35.61 2.42 15.54
N ARG A 3 -36.79 2.88 15.10
CA ARG A 3 -38.02 3.36 15.80
C ARG A 3 -37.93 4.83 16.29
N SER A 4 -38.77 5.69 15.71
CA SER A 4 -39.17 7.04 16.19
C SER A 4 -39.89 6.99 17.54
N PRO A 5 -40.06 8.16 18.22
CA PRO A 5 -41.32 8.94 18.21
C PRO A 5 -41.10 10.48 18.17
N ALA A 6 -41.89 11.32 17.48
CA ALA A 6 -43.27 11.81 17.66
C ALA A 6 -43.44 13.07 18.57
N ASP A 7 -43.76 14.19 17.92
CA ASP A 7 -44.65 15.35 18.21
C ASP A 7 -44.94 15.91 19.62
N LYS A 8 -44.89 17.26 19.72
CA LYS A 8 -46.02 18.21 20.03
C LYS A 8 -45.50 19.67 20.07
N GLN A 9 -46.00 20.59 19.22
CA GLN A 9 -47.11 21.57 19.44
C GLN A 9 -46.86 22.54 20.63
N ASN A 10 -47.15 23.85 20.63
CA ASN A 10 -47.86 24.81 19.77
C ASN A 10 -47.67 26.23 20.37
N ASN A 11 -47.70 27.30 19.55
CA ASN A 11 -48.51 28.53 19.71
C ASN A 11 -47.94 29.67 18.80
N THR A 12 -48.56 30.03 17.67
CA THR A 12 -49.65 31.04 17.47
C THR A 12 -49.29 32.45 17.98
N TYR A 13 -49.42 33.55 17.22
CA TYR A 13 -50.60 34.14 16.56
C TYR A 13 -50.17 34.86 15.25
N GLY A 14 -50.89 34.78 14.12
CA GLY A 14 -52.17 35.47 13.81
C GLY A 14 -51.86 36.71 12.93
N SER A 15 -52.48 37.03 11.80
CA SER A 15 -53.72 36.60 11.16
C SER A 15 -53.67 36.95 9.65
N ALA A 16 -54.24 36.08 8.82
CA ALA A 16 -54.72 36.34 7.45
C ALA A 16 -56.06 37.15 7.51
N PRO A 17 -56.80 37.49 6.40
CA PRO A 17 -56.69 36.95 5.05
C PRO A 17 -56.91 37.90 3.84
N THR A 18 -56.61 37.31 2.69
CA THR A 18 -57.00 37.57 1.29
C THR A 18 -58.42 38.13 1.05
N LEU A 19 -58.59 38.96 0.00
CA LEU A 19 -59.41 38.65 -1.19
C LEU A 19 -59.46 39.78 -2.23
N LEU A 20 -59.29 39.35 -3.49
CA LEU A 20 -59.82 39.82 -4.79
C LEU A 20 -60.79 41.04 -4.81
N GLN A 21 -60.67 41.93 -5.81
CA GLN A 21 -61.55 41.97 -7.00
C GLN A 21 -61.36 43.19 -7.91
N ASN A 22 -61.77 42.95 -9.14
CA ASN A 22 -61.80 43.77 -10.35
C ASN A 22 -62.80 44.96 -10.35
N LYS A 23 -62.44 45.95 -11.18
CA LYS A 23 -63.23 46.64 -12.23
C LYS A 23 -64.43 47.59 -11.95
N ASP A 24 -64.36 48.65 -12.76
CA ASP A 24 -65.39 49.44 -13.46
C ASP A 24 -66.26 50.45 -12.69
N GLY A 25 -66.40 51.65 -13.28
CA GLY A 25 -67.52 52.54 -12.98
C GLY A 25 -67.31 54.04 -13.24
N CYS A 26 -67.82 54.51 -14.37
CA CYS A 26 -67.93 55.90 -14.85
C CYS A 26 -68.76 56.82 -13.93
N ASN A 27 -68.49 58.13 -13.92
CA ASN A 27 -69.49 59.19 -14.14
C ASN A 27 -68.88 60.60 -14.04
N SER A 28 -69.15 61.42 -15.07
CA SER A 28 -69.08 62.89 -15.06
C SER A 28 -70.28 63.50 -14.31
N PRO A 29 -70.21 64.80 -13.95
CA PRO A 29 -71.18 65.70 -14.58
C PRO A 29 -70.63 67.08 -14.98
N ASP A 30 -71.44 67.71 -15.83
CA ASP A 30 -71.37 69.02 -16.46
C ASP A 30 -71.50 70.25 -15.54
N ASN A 31 -71.23 71.40 -16.18
CA ASN A 31 -71.69 72.79 -15.92
C ASN A 31 -70.90 73.64 -14.92
N SER A 32 -70.71 74.95 -15.09
CA SER A 32 -70.85 75.89 -16.22
C SER A 32 -70.36 77.28 -15.73
N ILE A 33 -69.75 78.06 -16.64
CA ILE A 33 -69.75 79.54 -16.74
C ILE A 33 -69.12 80.37 -15.58
N LEU A 34 -68.08 81.17 -15.88
CA LEU A 34 -68.15 82.65 -15.89
C LEU A 34 -66.80 83.28 -16.33
N ARG A 35 -66.92 84.24 -17.25
CA ARG A 35 -65.88 85.16 -17.75
C ARG A 35 -65.40 86.11 -16.63
N SER A 36 -64.12 86.49 -16.62
CA SER A 36 -63.70 87.89 -16.48
C SER A 36 -62.21 88.14 -16.74
N THR A 37 -61.97 88.92 -17.80
CA THR A 37 -60.91 89.94 -18.03
C THR A 37 -59.43 89.64 -17.77
N LYS A 38 -58.69 89.42 -18.88
CA LYS A 38 -57.30 89.89 -19.02
C LYS A 38 -57.28 91.41 -18.92
N ARG A 39 -56.84 91.97 -17.79
CA ARG A 39 -56.32 93.34 -17.75
C ARG A 39 -54.84 93.28 -18.16
N ARG A 40 -54.51 93.85 -19.33
CA ARG A 40 -53.11 94.21 -19.63
C ARG A 40 -52.71 95.33 -18.67
N ARG A 41 -51.67 95.06 -17.88
CA ARG A 41 -51.08 95.98 -16.91
C ARG A 41 -50.23 97.01 -17.69
N CYS A 42 -50.47 98.27 -17.36
CA CYS A 42 -49.78 99.45 -17.82
C CYS A 42 -48.28 99.38 -17.49
N GLU A 43 -47.44 99.77 -18.44
CA GLU A 43 -46.00 100.01 -18.27
C GLU A 43 -45.81 101.28 -17.41
N CYS A 44 -45.13 101.15 -16.28
CA CYS A 44 -44.17 102.17 -15.83
C CYS A 44 -43.26 101.57 -14.74
N ASP A 45 -41.99 101.94 -14.86
CA ASP A 45 -40.88 101.69 -13.94
C ASP A 45 -41.23 102.02 -12.49
N CYS A 46 -40.80 101.17 -11.55
CA CYS A 46 -39.85 101.57 -10.50
C CYS A 46 -39.62 100.47 -9.44
N ALA A 47 -38.36 100.42 -9.00
CA ALA A 47 -37.89 100.09 -7.65
C ALA A 47 -38.00 98.63 -7.14
N SER A 48 -36.81 98.08 -6.92
CA SER A 48 -36.43 97.01 -6.00
C SER A 48 -37.21 96.99 -4.68
N THR A 49 -37.75 95.81 -4.36
CA THR A 49 -38.28 95.46 -3.03
C THR A 49 -37.58 94.19 -2.53
N PRO A 50 -37.29 94.06 -1.22
CA PRO A 50 -36.51 92.95 -0.68
C PRO A 50 -37.34 91.66 -0.72
N ASP A 51 -36.70 90.54 -1.06
CA ASP A 51 -37.32 89.21 -1.11
C ASP A 51 -38.22 88.98 0.11
N SER A 52 -39.47 88.57 -0.12
CA SER A 52 -40.39 88.29 0.96
C SER A 52 -39.83 87.12 1.79
N LYS A 53 -39.94 87.16 3.13
CA LYS A 53 -39.49 86.06 4.01
C LYS A 53 -40.08 84.70 3.61
N LEU A 54 -41.23 84.73 2.94
CA LEU A 54 -41.90 83.56 2.37
C LEU A 54 -41.15 83.00 1.15
N ASP A 55 -40.65 83.85 0.24
CA ASP A 55 -39.87 83.44 -0.93
C ASP A 55 -38.52 82.81 -0.52
N VAL A 56 -37.86 83.37 0.50
CA VAL A 56 -36.63 82.80 1.07
C VAL A 56 -36.89 81.42 1.68
N PHE A 57 -38.01 81.25 2.39
CA PHE A 57 -38.41 79.95 2.96
C PHE A 57 -38.78 78.93 1.87
N ILE A 58 -39.55 79.34 0.85
CA ILE A 58 -39.92 78.48 -0.29
C ILE A 58 -38.67 78.06 -1.06
N ASN A 59 -37.73 78.97 -1.32
CA ASN A 59 -36.45 78.67 -1.97
C ASN A 59 -35.56 77.74 -1.15
N SER A 60 -35.56 77.88 0.19
CA SER A 60 -34.86 76.96 1.08
C SER A 60 -35.50 75.57 1.07
N LEU A 61 -36.83 75.48 1.00
CA LEU A 61 -37.57 74.22 1.01
C LEU A 61 -37.48 73.49 -0.33
N THR A 62 -37.46 74.21 -1.46
CA THR A 62 -37.18 73.65 -2.79
C THR A 62 -35.73 73.21 -2.92
N SER A 63 -34.77 73.97 -2.39
CA SER A 63 -33.36 73.54 -2.34
C SER A 63 -33.18 72.28 -1.49
N TRP A 64 -33.84 72.19 -0.34
CA TRP A 64 -33.81 71.01 0.51
C TRP A 64 -34.43 69.80 -0.18
N LYS A 65 -35.60 69.97 -0.83
CA LYS A 65 -36.23 68.92 -1.64
C LYS A 65 -35.29 68.42 -2.74
N HIS A 66 -34.63 69.33 -3.45
CA HIS A 66 -33.68 68.97 -4.51
C HIS A 66 -32.48 68.19 -3.95
N GLU A 67 -31.92 68.61 -2.81
CA GLU A 67 -30.84 67.90 -2.13
C GLU A 67 -31.28 66.50 -1.66
N THR A 68 -32.51 66.36 -1.16
CA THR A 68 -33.06 65.05 -0.79
C THR A 68 -33.29 64.15 -2.00
N ASP A 69 -33.77 64.68 -3.13
CA ASP A 69 -33.98 63.92 -4.36
C ASP A 69 -32.65 63.40 -4.93
N ILE A 70 -31.58 64.22 -4.89
CA ILE A 70 -30.22 63.82 -5.28
C ILE A 70 -29.69 62.70 -4.38
N LYS A 71 -29.89 62.80 -3.06
CA LYS A 71 -29.46 61.75 -2.12
C LYS A 71 -30.25 60.46 -2.31
N LEU A 72 -31.56 60.56 -2.54
CA LEU A 72 -32.43 59.40 -2.81
C LEU A 72 -32.09 58.73 -4.14
N SER A 73 -31.78 59.50 -5.19
CA SER A 73 -31.31 58.92 -6.46
C SER A 73 -29.98 58.21 -6.30
N GLY A 74 -29.03 58.79 -5.56
CA GLY A 74 -27.74 58.14 -5.26
C GLY A 74 -27.91 56.84 -4.45
N ILE A 75 -28.80 56.83 -3.45
CA ILE A 75 -29.14 55.62 -2.69
C ILE A 75 -29.76 54.56 -3.60
N MET A 76 -30.66 54.96 -4.51
CA MET A 76 -31.32 54.03 -5.42
C MET A 76 -30.33 53.41 -6.41
N GLU A 77 -29.34 54.18 -6.87
CA GLU A 77 -28.23 53.70 -7.69
C GLU A 77 -27.38 52.67 -6.92
N SER A 78 -26.95 52.99 -5.69
CA SER A 78 -26.22 52.05 -4.84
C SER A 78 -27.02 50.78 -4.53
N ILE A 79 -28.34 50.87 -4.35
CA ILE A 79 -29.21 49.69 -4.14
C ILE A 79 -29.23 48.82 -5.40
N ASN A 80 -29.25 49.41 -6.59
CA ASN A 80 -29.23 48.66 -7.84
C ASN A 80 -27.86 47.98 -8.06
N GLU A 81 -26.76 48.65 -7.73
CA GLU A 81 -25.41 48.06 -7.75
C GLU A 81 -25.30 46.88 -6.77
N ILE A 82 -25.79 47.03 -5.54
CA ILE A 82 -25.81 45.95 -4.54
C ILE A 82 -26.65 44.77 -5.03
N LYS A 83 -27.80 45.02 -5.66
CA LYS A 83 -28.64 43.97 -6.24
C LYS A 83 -27.91 43.23 -7.36
N GLN A 84 -27.19 43.95 -8.22
CA GLN A 84 -26.40 43.34 -9.29
C GLN A 84 -25.29 42.47 -8.70
N LEU A 85 -24.50 43.00 -7.76
CA LEU A 85 -23.46 42.24 -7.06
C LEU A 85 -24.02 41.00 -6.33
N SER A 86 -25.18 41.12 -5.70
CA SER A 86 -25.84 39.99 -5.05
C SER A 86 -26.28 38.94 -6.06
N SER A 87 -26.73 39.33 -7.25
CA SER A 87 -27.09 38.41 -8.33
C SER A 87 -25.86 37.68 -8.87
N ASP A 88 -24.76 38.42 -9.10
CA ASP A 88 -23.50 37.86 -9.60
C ASP A 88 -22.88 36.89 -8.57
N LEU A 89 -22.99 37.21 -7.27
CA LEU A 89 -22.55 36.35 -6.18
C LEU A 89 -23.36 35.05 -6.13
N LEU A 90 -24.69 35.12 -6.31
CA LEU A 90 -25.54 33.93 -6.37
C LEU A 90 -25.19 33.04 -7.57
N ALA A 91 -24.91 33.64 -8.73
CA ALA A 91 -24.47 32.90 -9.91
C ALA A 91 -23.11 32.21 -9.68
N SER A 92 -22.14 32.94 -9.12
CA SER A 92 -20.82 32.39 -8.79
C SER A 92 -20.91 31.26 -7.76
N ASN A 93 -21.72 31.42 -6.71
CA ASN A 93 -21.94 30.35 -5.72
C ASN A 93 -22.54 29.10 -6.36
N SER A 94 -23.48 29.24 -7.30
CA SER A 94 -24.04 28.10 -8.03
C SER A 94 -23.00 27.38 -8.89
N GLU A 95 -22.06 28.12 -9.50
CA GLU A 95 -20.94 27.52 -10.25
C GLU A 95 -19.95 26.81 -9.33
N ILE A 96 -19.65 27.40 -8.17
CA ILE A 96 -18.80 26.81 -7.14
C ILE A 96 -19.42 25.49 -6.64
N GLU A 97 -20.71 25.47 -6.32
CA GLU A 97 -21.42 24.25 -5.90
C GLU A 97 -21.27 23.12 -6.94
N LYS A 98 -21.46 23.42 -8.22
CA LYS A 98 -21.25 22.45 -9.31
C LYS A 98 -19.82 21.95 -9.39
N SER A 99 -18.83 22.84 -9.20
CA SER A 99 -17.41 22.46 -9.22
C SER A 99 -17.03 21.56 -8.04
N ILE A 100 -17.61 21.82 -6.86
CA ILE A 100 -17.42 21.01 -5.65
C ILE A 100 -18.06 19.64 -5.83
N GLU A 101 -19.27 19.59 -6.39
CA GLU A 101 -19.95 18.32 -6.68
C GLU A 101 -19.14 17.48 -7.68
N PHE A 102 -18.65 18.09 -8.77
CA PHE A 102 -17.77 17.43 -9.72
C PHE A 102 -16.49 16.91 -9.06
N LEU A 103 -15.84 17.72 -8.23
CA LEU A 103 -14.63 17.31 -7.51
C LEU A 103 -14.91 16.18 -6.50
N SER A 104 -16.06 16.21 -5.82
CA SER A 104 -16.49 15.13 -4.92
C SER A 104 -16.66 13.81 -5.68
N CYS A 105 -17.31 13.84 -6.85
CA CYS A 105 -17.44 12.67 -7.72
C CYS A 105 -16.06 12.14 -8.14
N LYS A 106 -15.12 13.02 -8.53
CA LYS A 106 -13.74 12.63 -8.88
C LYS A 106 -12.95 12.08 -7.70
N TYR A 107 -13.16 12.63 -6.52
CA TYR A 107 -12.55 12.13 -5.30
C TYR A 107 -13.03 10.70 -4.98
N ASP A 108 -14.33 10.44 -5.13
CA ASP A 108 -14.91 9.11 -4.92
C ASP A 108 -14.40 8.09 -5.97
N GLU A 109 -14.28 8.49 -7.24
CA GLU A 109 -13.68 7.67 -8.31
C GLU A 109 -12.24 7.26 -7.95
N ILE A 110 -11.38 8.23 -7.59
CA ILE A 110 -9.98 7.97 -7.21
C ILE A 110 -9.91 7.08 -5.96
N CYS A 111 -10.76 7.33 -4.97
CA CYS A 111 -10.84 6.48 -3.78
C CYS A 111 -11.23 5.04 -4.14
N GLY A 112 -12.10 4.87 -5.13
CA GLY A 112 -12.46 3.56 -5.71
C GLY A 112 -11.26 2.87 -6.36
N GLU A 113 -10.51 3.59 -7.20
CA GLU A 113 -9.32 3.07 -7.86
C GLU A 113 -8.24 2.66 -6.87
N ILE A 114 -7.96 3.48 -5.84
CA ILE A 114 -6.97 3.17 -4.79
C ILE A 114 -7.35 1.88 -4.06
N LYS A 115 -8.64 1.71 -3.70
CA LYS A 115 -9.13 0.47 -3.06
C LYS A 115 -8.96 -0.75 -3.97
N ASN A 116 -9.25 -0.59 -5.27
CA ASN A 116 -9.08 -1.66 -6.24
C ASN A 116 -7.59 -2.04 -6.37
N VAL A 117 -6.70 -1.06 -6.57
CA VAL A 117 -5.24 -1.28 -6.66
C VAL A 117 -4.70 -1.94 -5.41
N HIS A 118 -5.10 -1.49 -4.22
CA HIS A 118 -4.70 -2.11 -2.97
C HIS A 118 -5.14 -3.58 -2.90
N SER A 119 -6.38 -3.87 -3.29
CA SER A 119 -6.92 -5.24 -3.32
C SER A 119 -6.15 -6.12 -4.31
N GLN A 120 -5.84 -5.61 -5.50
CA GLN A 120 -5.02 -6.33 -6.48
C GLN A 120 -3.59 -6.57 -5.97
N ASN A 121 -2.96 -5.59 -5.33
CA ASN A 121 -1.64 -5.75 -4.73
C ASN A 121 -1.61 -6.86 -3.68
N MET A 122 -2.65 -6.99 -2.84
CA MET A 122 -2.76 -8.09 -1.89
C MET A 122 -2.88 -9.44 -2.60
N ILE A 123 -3.68 -9.54 -3.66
CA ILE A 123 -3.84 -10.77 -4.47
C ILE A 123 -2.51 -11.13 -5.16
N TYR A 124 -1.82 -10.16 -5.74
CA TYR A 124 -0.53 -10.37 -6.37
C TYR A 124 0.55 -10.78 -5.36
N GLY A 125 0.55 -10.20 -4.16
CA GLY A 125 1.43 -10.60 -3.07
C GLY A 125 1.24 -12.07 -2.66
N ASP A 126 -0.01 -12.51 -2.50
CA ASP A 126 -0.32 -13.91 -2.19
C ASP A 126 0.09 -14.85 -3.35
N ARG A 127 -0.21 -14.48 -4.59
CA ARG A 127 0.19 -15.26 -5.77
C ARG A 127 1.71 -15.36 -5.89
N LEU A 128 2.44 -14.27 -5.67
CA LEU A 128 3.90 -14.25 -5.69
C LEU A 128 4.46 -15.19 -4.62
N SER A 129 3.94 -15.12 -3.39
CA SER A 129 4.37 -16.02 -2.31
C SER A 129 4.14 -17.49 -2.65
N LYS A 130 2.98 -17.82 -3.25
CA LYS A 130 2.67 -19.19 -3.72
C LYS A 130 3.62 -19.66 -4.82
N LEU A 131 3.95 -18.79 -5.77
CA LEU A 131 4.91 -19.10 -6.84
C LEU A 131 6.31 -19.32 -6.27
N GLU A 132 6.80 -18.42 -5.42
CA GLU A 132 8.11 -18.56 -4.77
C GLU A 132 8.23 -19.86 -3.97
N ASN A 133 7.18 -20.24 -3.24
CA ASN A 133 7.16 -21.49 -2.49
C ASN A 133 7.15 -22.72 -3.41
N THR A 134 6.36 -22.69 -4.49
CA THR A 134 6.34 -23.75 -5.50
C THR A 134 7.72 -23.90 -6.18
N THR A 135 8.34 -22.78 -6.56
CA THR A 135 9.69 -22.77 -7.15
C THR A 135 10.71 -23.36 -6.19
N GLU A 136 10.68 -22.96 -4.91
CA GLU A 136 11.56 -23.52 -3.88
C GLU A 136 11.35 -25.02 -3.69
N GLU A 137 10.12 -25.52 -3.78
CA GLU A 137 9.82 -26.95 -3.69
C GLU A 137 10.36 -27.74 -4.89
N ILE A 138 10.19 -27.21 -6.11
CA ILE A 138 10.74 -27.80 -7.34
C ILE A 138 12.28 -27.83 -7.26
N GLU A 139 12.88 -26.73 -6.84
CA GLU A 139 14.32 -26.60 -6.64
C GLU A 139 14.87 -27.55 -5.57
N ARG A 140 14.10 -27.80 -4.51
CA ARG A 140 14.46 -28.77 -3.48
C ARG A 140 14.36 -30.20 -4.01
N PHE A 141 13.31 -30.49 -4.79
CA PHE A 141 13.10 -31.80 -5.38
C PHE A 141 14.20 -32.16 -6.38
N SER A 142 14.60 -31.22 -7.25
CA SER A 142 15.67 -31.42 -8.23
C SER A 142 17.04 -31.72 -7.60
N ARG A 143 17.25 -31.33 -6.33
CA ARG A 143 18.48 -31.58 -5.56
C ARG A 143 18.34 -32.73 -4.55
N SER A 144 17.19 -33.41 -4.52
CA SER A 144 16.84 -34.37 -3.46
C SER A 144 17.76 -35.59 -3.39
N SER A 145 18.39 -35.96 -4.51
CA SER A 145 19.36 -37.05 -4.64
C SER A 145 20.83 -36.58 -4.76
N SER A 146 21.09 -35.28 -4.60
CA SER A 146 22.44 -34.72 -4.74
C SER A 146 23.16 -34.57 -3.40
N ILE A 147 24.46 -34.87 -3.42
CA ILE A 147 25.39 -34.78 -2.29
C ILE A 147 26.51 -33.82 -2.65
N GLU A 148 26.87 -32.95 -1.71
CA GLU A 148 28.08 -32.13 -1.76
C GLU A 148 29.19 -32.80 -0.95
N ILE A 149 30.31 -33.12 -1.61
CA ILE A 149 31.57 -33.53 -0.98
C ILE A 149 32.50 -32.34 -0.99
N ARG A 150 32.76 -31.76 0.18
CA ARG A 150 33.51 -30.51 0.36
C ARG A 150 34.90 -30.77 0.92
N ASN A 151 35.76 -29.78 0.71
CA ASN A 151 37.11 -29.71 1.26
C ASN A 151 38.08 -30.75 0.67
N LEU A 152 37.94 -31.05 -0.62
CA LEU A 152 38.79 -32.01 -1.33
C LEU A 152 40.05 -31.32 -1.88
N PRO A 153 41.27 -31.83 -1.61
CA PRO A 153 42.52 -31.28 -2.14
C PRO A 153 42.76 -31.79 -3.57
N ILE A 154 41.97 -31.31 -4.53
CA ILE A 154 42.01 -31.74 -5.94
C ILE A 154 42.50 -30.57 -6.80
N LYS A 155 43.49 -30.83 -7.66
CA LYS A 155 43.93 -29.89 -8.69
C LYS A 155 43.07 -30.06 -9.95
N LEU A 156 42.68 -28.94 -10.55
CA LEU A 156 41.92 -28.90 -11.81
C LEU A 156 42.88 -28.64 -12.99
N PRO A 157 42.53 -29.08 -14.23
CA PRO A 157 41.30 -29.77 -14.60
C PRO A 157 41.31 -31.24 -14.18
N LEU A 158 40.14 -31.76 -13.81
CA LEU A 158 39.94 -33.16 -13.43
C LEU A 158 38.89 -33.79 -14.36
N SER A 159 39.19 -34.94 -14.97
CA SER A 159 38.23 -35.66 -15.83
C SER A 159 36.99 -36.06 -15.04
N GLN A 160 35.87 -36.28 -15.73
CA GLN A 160 34.66 -36.81 -15.10
C GLN A 160 34.91 -38.20 -14.51
N ASP A 161 35.68 -39.05 -15.21
CA ASP A 161 36.03 -40.40 -14.75
C ASP A 161 36.82 -40.37 -13.43
N ASP A 162 37.80 -39.46 -13.33
CA ASP A 162 38.58 -39.28 -12.10
C ASP A 162 37.71 -38.80 -10.94
N GLN A 163 36.73 -37.93 -11.20
CA GLN A 163 35.77 -37.49 -10.19
C GLN A 163 34.92 -38.66 -9.68
N VAL A 164 34.49 -39.55 -10.58
CA VAL A 164 33.74 -40.77 -10.23
C VAL A 164 34.60 -41.68 -9.36
N VAL A 165 35.85 -41.93 -9.74
CA VAL A 165 36.78 -42.76 -8.96
C VAL A 165 36.98 -42.20 -7.56
N ILE A 166 37.17 -40.88 -7.43
CA ILE A 166 37.32 -40.21 -6.14
C ILE A 166 36.06 -40.39 -5.28
N ALA A 167 34.87 -40.14 -5.85
CA ALA A 167 33.62 -40.31 -5.13
C ALA A 167 33.41 -41.76 -4.67
N CYS A 168 33.64 -42.74 -5.55
CA CYS A 168 33.54 -44.16 -5.23
C CYS A 168 34.52 -44.60 -4.13
N ARG A 169 35.76 -44.09 -4.11
CA ARG A 169 36.71 -44.35 -3.02
C ARG A 169 36.19 -43.83 -1.69
N ILE A 170 35.67 -42.61 -1.66
CA ILE A 170 35.08 -42.02 -0.45
C ILE A 170 33.88 -42.84 0.04
N PHE A 171 32.97 -43.24 -0.85
CA PHE A 171 31.80 -44.03 -0.47
C PHE A 171 32.18 -45.44 0.00
N SER A 172 33.22 -46.04 -0.59
CA SER A 172 33.75 -47.34 -0.18
C SER A 172 34.35 -47.28 1.24
N GLU A 173 35.08 -46.22 1.59
CA GLU A 173 35.57 -45.98 2.95
C GLU A 173 34.41 -45.88 3.96
N LEU A 174 33.29 -45.30 3.55
CA LEU A 174 32.07 -45.22 4.34
C LEU A 174 31.29 -46.56 4.39
N SER A 175 31.87 -47.66 3.90
CA SER A 175 31.23 -48.98 3.80
C SER A 175 29.93 -48.97 2.98
N THR A 176 29.78 -48.03 2.06
CA THR A 176 28.61 -47.94 1.16
C THR A 176 29.02 -48.36 -0.24
N LYS A 177 28.41 -49.43 -0.75
CA LYS A 177 28.67 -49.93 -2.11
C LYS A 177 27.94 -49.02 -3.11
N VAL A 178 28.69 -48.15 -3.77
CA VAL A 178 28.19 -47.28 -4.84
C VAL A 178 28.88 -47.68 -6.13
N GLN A 179 28.09 -48.01 -7.16
CA GLN A 179 28.59 -48.29 -8.49
C GLN A 179 28.58 -47.03 -9.35
N THR A 180 29.33 -47.04 -10.44
CA THR A 180 29.32 -45.93 -11.40
C THR A 180 27.93 -45.71 -12.01
N SER A 181 27.14 -46.79 -12.18
CA SER A 181 25.74 -46.74 -12.64
C SER A 181 24.76 -46.09 -11.66
N ASP A 182 25.14 -45.94 -10.38
CA ASP A 182 24.32 -45.26 -9.38
C ASP A 182 24.46 -43.72 -9.47
N ILE A 183 25.49 -43.23 -10.15
CA ILE A 183 25.79 -41.81 -10.31
C ILE A 183 25.13 -41.31 -11.60
N TYR A 184 24.19 -40.38 -11.46
CA TYR A 184 23.51 -39.71 -12.57
C TYR A 184 24.39 -38.63 -13.21
N ASP A 185 24.97 -37.78 -12.36
CA ASP A 185 25.81 -36.65 -12.77
C ASP A 185 26.86 -36.36 -11.69
N ILE A 186 28.02 -35.89 -12.10
CA ILE A 186 29.09 -35.49 -11.20
C ILE A 186 29.85 -34.29 -11.75
N ARG A 187 30.03 -33.27 -10.92
CA ARG A 187 30.73 -32.06 -11.30
C ARG A 187 31.47 -31.41 -10.16
N CYS A 188 32.67 -30.94 -10.45
CA CYS A 188 33.44 -30.11 -9.55
C CYS A 188 32.92 -28.65 -9.62
N LEU A 189 32.60 -28.07 -8.46
CA LEU A 189 32.20 -26.67 -8.38
C LEU A 189 33.43 -25.75 -8.44
N PRO A 190 33.34 -24.61 -9.16
CA PRO A 190 34.41 -23.65 -9.19
C PRO A 190 34.64 -23.08 -7.79
N SER A 191 35.91 -23.07 -7.37
CA SER A 191 36.31 -22.52 -6.07
C SER A 191 37.62 -21.75 -6.24
N LYS A 192 37.68 -20.56 -5.63
CA LYS A 192 38.90 -19.74 -5.54
C LYS A 192 39.93 -20.33 -4.57
N GLN A 193 39.49 -21.23 -3.69
CA GLN A 193 40.36 -21.93 -2.75
C GLN A 193 41.03 -23.13 -3.43
N ASP A 194 42.16 -23.56 -2.88
CA ASP A 194 42.87 -24.77 -3.32
C ASP A 194 42.03 -26.04 -3.08
N THR A 195 41.07 -25.96 -2.16
CA THR A 195 40.10 -27.02 -1.91
C THR A 195 38.87 -26.89 -2.79
N LYS A 196 38.43 -28.02 -3.33
CA LYS A 196 37.28 -28.11 -4.23
C LYS A 196 36.10 -28.80 -3.57
N THR A 197 34.92 -28.54 -4.13
CA THR A 197 33.68 -29.21 -3.78
C THR A 197 33.21 -29.99 -4.98
N VAL A 198 32.94 -31.28 -4.81
CA VAL A 198 32.35 -32.13 -5.85
C VAL A 198 30.87 -32.32 -5.52
N LEU A 199 30.03 -32.01 -6.50
CA LEU A 199 28.61 -32.28 -6.46
C LEU A 199 28.34 -33.61 -7.15
N VAL A 200 27.76 -34.56 -6.44
CA VAL A 200 27.40 -35.88 -6.94
C VAL A 200 25.89 -36.02 -6.91
N THR A 201 25.26 -36.22 -8.07
CA THR A 201 23.83 -36.52 -8.18
C THR A 201 23.66 -38.02 -8.38
N LEU A 202 22.89 -38.65 -7.50
CA LEU A 202 22.64 -40.08 -7.53
C LEU A 202 21.28 -40.38 -8.19
N ASN A 203 21.14 -41.59 -8.73
CA ASN A 203 19.87 -42.10 -9.24
C ASN A 203 18.86 -42.43 -8.13
N SER A 204 19.29 -42.48 -6.87
CA SER A 204 18.45 -42.86 -5.73
C SER A 204 18.61 -41.94 -4.52
N VAL A 205 17.50 -41.36 -4.08
CA VAL A 205 17.40 -40.60 -2.82
C VAL A 205 17.64 -41.52 -1.60
N ILE A 206 17.28 -42.79 -1.71
CA ILE A 206 17.50 -43.80 -0.66
C ILE A 206 18.99 -44.02 -0.48
N LEU A 207 19.73 -44.23 -1.58
CA LEU A 207 21.19 -44.39 -1.55
C LEU A 207 21.86 -43.13 -1.00
N LYS A 208 21.41 -41.94 -1.41
CA LYS A 208 21.89 -40.68 -0.85
C LYS A 208 21.73 -40.63 0.68
N ASN A 209 20.55 -40.98 1.19
CA ASN A 209 20.29 -41.00 2.63
C ASN A 209 21.15 -42.05 3.38
N GLN A 210 21.41 -43.20 2.76
CA GLN A 210 22.31 -44.22 3.30
C GLN A 210 23.75 -43.69 3.43
N ILE A 211 24.28 -43.06 2.38
CA ILE A 211 25.62 -42.45 2.38
C ILE A 211 25.75 -41.40 3.49
N LEU A 212 24.78 -40.50 3.61
CA LEU A 212 24.81 -39.43 4.63
C LEU A 212 24.72 -39.99 6.06
N LYS A 213 23.95 -41.07 6.25
CA LYS A 213 23.88 -41.77 7.53
C LYS A 213 25.22 -42.47 7.84
N ALA A 214 25.78 -43.19 6.87
CA ALA A 214 27.06 -43.86 6.99
C ALA A 214 28.20 -42.88 7.31
N PHE A 215 28.22 -41.69 6.68
CA PHE A 215 29.17 -40.62 7.00
C PHE A 215 29.09 -40.17 8.47
N LYS A 216 27.87 -39.93 8.98
CA LYS A 216 27.66 -39.53 10.39
C LYS A 216 28.11 -40.63 11.35
N GLU A 217 27.80 -41.89 11.04
CA GLU A 217 28.19 -43.05 11.85
C GLU A 217 29.69 -43.29 11.83
N TYR A 218 30.34 -43.18 10.66
CA TYR A 218 31.78 -43.28 10.50
C TYR A 218 32.50 -42.25 11.38
N ASN A 219 32.11 -40.98 11.30
CA ASN A 219 32.75 -39.93 12.11
C ASN A 219 32.49 -40.06 13.60
N LYS A 220 31.35 -40.66 14.00
CA LYS A 220 31.06 -40.95 15.41
C LYS A 220 31.95 -42.08 15.93
N LYS A 221 32.11 -43.17 15.15
CA LYS A 221 32.98 -44.32 15.48
C LYS A 221 34.45 -43.92 15.49
N ASN A 222 34.88 -43.11 14.53
CA ASN A 222 36.27 -42.67 14.33
C ASN A 222 36.50 -41.25 14.84
N SER A 223 36.23 -40.99 16.12
CA SER A 223 36.29 -39.63 16.68
C SER A 223 37.69 -38.98 16.57
N GLY A 224 38.76 -39.77 16.69
CA GLY A 224 40.17 -39.33 16.53
C GLY A 224 40.69 -39.40 15.09
N GLY A 225 39.89 -39.91 14.14
CA GLY A 225 40.29 -40.18 12.76
C GLY A 225 39.11 -40.02 11.80
N LYS A 226 38.44 -38.88 11.86
CA LYS A 226 37.30 -38.56 10.98
C LYS A 226 37.68 -38.67 9.51
N LEU A 227 36.68 -38.81 8.64
CA LEU A 227 36.89 -38.91 7.20
C LEU A 227 37.78 -37.75 6.73
N ASN A 228 38.89 -38.10 6.09
CA ASN A 228 39.92 -37.15 5.69
C ASN A 228 40.53 -37.53 4.33
N ALA A 229 41.32 -36.63 3.76
CA ALA A 229 41.82 -36.75 2.40
C ALA A 229 42.82 -37.91 2.19
N LYS A 230 43.35 -38.54 3.25
CA LYS A 230 44.21 -39.72 3.13
C LYS A 230 43.53 -40.93 2.46
N VAL A 231 42.20 -40.95 2.46
CA VAL A 231 41.37 -41.94 1.74
C VAL A 231 41.60 -41.89 0.23
N LEU A 232 41.98 -40.73 -0.30
CA LEU A 232 42.22 -40.57 -1.73
C LEU A 232 43.63 -41.02 -2.11
N ALA A 233 44.62 -40.58 -1.33
CA ALA A 233 46.02 -40.95 -1.47
C ALA A 233 46.73 -40.80 -0.12
N PRO A 234 47.66 -41.70 0.27
CA PRO A 234 48.40 -41.61 1.53
C PRO A 234 49.23 -40.33 1.68
N GLU A 235 49.67 -39.74 0.56
CA GLU A 235 50.45 -38.49 0.56
C GLU A 235 49.61 -37.24 0.88
N TYR A 236 48.28 -37.32 0.80
CA TYR A 236 47.42 -36.17 1.03
C TYR A 236 47.44 -35.74 2.51
N PRO A 237 47.30 -34.43 2.78
CA PRO A 237 47.21 -33.94 4.14
C PRO A 237 46.03 -34.59 4.86
N GLY A 238 46.11 -34.73 6.19
CA GLY A 238 45.02 -35.25 7.04
C GLY A 238 43.81 -34.31 7.16
N GLN A 239 43.52 -33.54 6.12
CA GLN A 239 42.43 -32.57 6.04
C GLN A 239 41.08 -33.27 5.99
N LEU A 240 40.13 -32.78 6.79
CA LEU A 240 38.80 -33.38 6.92
C LEU A 240 37.96 -33.20 5.66
N ILE A 241 37.31 -34.27 5.22
CA ILE A 241 36.31 -34.23 4.13
C ILE A 241 34.93 -34.10 4.76
N TYR A 242 34.11 -33.19 4.21
CA TYR A 242 32.73 -33.01 4.66
C TYR A 242 31.75 -33.49 3.61
N VAL A 243 30.82 -34.35 4.00
CA VAL A 243 29.73 -34.83 3.14
C VAL A 243 28.41 -34.26 3.65
N SER A 244 27.67 -33.57 2.78
CA SER A 244 26.39 -32.94 3.12
C SER A 244 25.38 -33.01 1.99
N GLU A 245 24.11 -32.76 2.30
CA GLU A 245 23.06 -32.57 1.30
C GLU A 245 23.32 -31.31 0.45
N ASN A 246 22.94 -31.36 -0.82
CA ASN A 246 22.90 -30.16 -1.67
C ASN A 246 21.63 -29.35 -1.38
N LEU A 247 21.77 -28.32 -0.53
CA LEU A 247 20.65 -27.46 -0.16
C LEU A 247 20.44 -26.33 -1.18
N THR A 248 19.19 -25.89 -1.34
CA THR A 248 18.87 -24.64 -2.05
C THR A 248 19.52 -23.45 -1.34
N ALA A 249 19.69 -22.32 -2.04
CA ALA A 249 20.24 -21.11 -1.44
C ALA A 249 19.39 -20.64 -0.24
N ARG A 250 18.06 -20.67 -0.39
CA ARG A 250 17.10 -20.32 0.65
C ARG A 250 17.20 -21.26 1.86
N THR A 251 17.23 -22.57 1.63
CA THR A 251 17.33 -23.56 2.72
C THR A 251 18.70 -23.49 3.41
N ARG A 252 19.79 -23.25 2.68
CA ARG A 252 21.14 -23.08 3.25
C ARG A 252 21.19 -21.84 4.16
N ARG A 253 20.60 -20.72 3.73
CA ARG A 253 20.44 -19.51 4.55
C ARG A 253 19.58 -19.77 5.78
N LEU A 254 18.42 -20.43 5.61
CA LEU A 254 17.55 -20.79 6.73
C LEU A 254 18.26 -21.69 7.74
N PHE A 255 19.08 -22.64 7.28
CA PHE A 255 19.85 -23.52 8.16
C PHE A 255 20.88 -22.74 8.98
N TYR A 256 21.56 -21.77 8.37
CA TYR A 256 22.48 -20.88 9.08
C TYR A 256 21.75 -20.12 10.20
N LEU A 257 20.63 -19.46 9.86
CA LEU A 257 19.83 -18.70 10.82
C LEU A 257 19.25 -19.60 11.92
N ALA A 258 18.77 -20.79 11.57
CA ALA A 258 18.22 -21.75 12.50
C ALA A 258 19.26 -22.26 13.50
N ARG A 259 20.53 -22.40 13.10
CA ARG A 259 21.61 -22.79 14.02
C ARG A 259 21.95 -21.67 15.01
N GLU A 260 21.96 -20.42 14.57
CA GLU A 260 22.19 -19.28 15.47
C GLU A 260 21.01 -19.14 16.45
N PHE A 261 19.79 -19.26 15.95
CA PHE A 261 18.58 -19.30 16.79
C PHE A 261 18.60 -20.46 17.79
N ALA A 262 18.98 -21.66 17.35
CA ALA A 262 19.04 -22.83 18.21
C ALA A 262 20.02 -22.64 19.38
N LYS A 263 21.16 -21.98 19.16
CA LYS A 263 22.10 -21.63 20.23
C LYS A 263 21.50 -20.59 21.18
N ALA A 264 20.88 -19.55 20.67
CA ALA A 264 20.32 -18.46 21.47
C ALA A 264 19.16 -18.95 22.37
N GLU A 265 18.31 -19.82 21.83
CA GLU A 265 17.09 -20.31 22.50
C GLU A 265 17.27 -21.71 23.12
N ASN A 266 18.52 -22.18 23.24
CA ASN A 266 18.89 -23.47 23.86
C ASN A 266 18.17 -24.71 23.27
N PHE A 267 18.02 -24.77 21.95
CA PHE A 267 17.58 -25.99 21.28
C PHE A 267 18.72 -27.00 21.23
N LYS A 268 18.48 -28.22 21.75
CA LYS A 268 19.48 -29.29 21.74
C LYS A 268 19.91 -29.72 20.34
N HIS A 269 18.99 -29.73 19.37
CA HIS A 269 19.26 -30.29 18.04
C HIS A 269 18.82 -29.36 16.91
N CYS A 270 19.74 -29.11 15.97
CA CYS A 270 19.49 -28.43 14.69
C CYS A 270 20.23 -29.16 13.56
N TRP A 271 19.50 -29.69 12.57
CA TRP A 271 20.09 -30.46 11.49
C TRP A 271 19.28 -30.35 10.21
N THR A 272 19.81 -30.89 9.12
CA THR A 272 19.07 -31.05 7.86
C THR A 272 18.80 -32.52 7.55
N ALA A 273 17.63 -32.77 6.97
CA ALA A 273 17.25 -34.06 6.41
C ALA A 273 16.25 -33.84 5.27
N ASN A 274 16.42 -34.58 4.17
CA ASN A 274 15.58 -34.45 2.97
C ASN A 274 15.53 -33.01 2.47
N CYS A 275 16.67 -32.31 2.53
CA CYS A 275 16.81 -30.92 2.13
C CYS A 275 15.86 -29.96 2.88
N ARG A 276 15.44 -30.32 4.11
CA ARG A 276 14.67 -29.46 5.02
C ARG A 276 15.46 -29.22 6.30
N VAL A 277 15.20 -28.09 6.96
CA VAL A 277 15.81 -27.75 8.24
C VAL A 277 14.90 -28.22 9.37
N LEU A 278 15.48 -28.90 10.35
CA LEU A 278 14.78 -29.45 11.50
C LEU A 278 15.37 -28.92 12.81
N LEU A 279 14.48 -28.64 13.75
CA LEU A 279 14.80 -28.23 15.12
C LEU A 279 14.11 -29.16 16.12
N ARG A 280 14.77 -29.39 17.25
CA ARG A 280 14.18 -30.05 18.41
C ARG A 280 14.76 -29.46 19.70
N LYS A 281 13.89 -29.03 20.62
CA LYS A 281 14.29 -28.35 21.86
C LYS A 281 14.96 -29.31 22.84
N GLU A 282 14.39 -30.50 23.02
CA GLU A 282 14.85 -31.51 23.96
C GLU A 282 14.97 -32.90 23.30
N ASP A 283 15.63 -33.84 23.97
CA ASP A 283 15.70 -35.21 23.47
C ASP A 283 14.29 -35.82 23.44
N ASN A 284 13.93 -36.45 22.32
CA ASN A 284 12.57 -36.96 22.04
C ASN A 284 11.42 -35.94 22.07
N GLY A 285 11.73 -34.64 22.14
CA GLY A 285 10.73 -33.57 22.05
C GLY A 285 10.10 -33.45 20.65
N LYS A 286 9.13 -32.53 20.54
CA LYS A 286 8.44 -32.22 19.28
C LYS A 286 9.43 -31.82 18.19
N LEU A 287 9.35 -32.49 17.05
CA LEU A 287 10.12 -32.15 15.86
C LEU A 287 9.49 -30.95 15.16
N ILE A 288 10.29 -29.91 14.91
CA ILE A 288 9.86 -28.70 14.20
C ILE A 288 10.57 -28.69 12.85
N VAL A 289 9.81 -28.68 11.77
CA VAL A 289 10.35 -28.51 10.40
C VAL A 289 10.21 -27.03 10.05
N LEU A 290 11.33 -26.38 9.78
CA LEU A 290 11.36 -24.99 9.37
C LEU A 290 11.20 -24.86 7.86
N THR A 291 10.28 -24.00 7.45
CA THR A 291 9.97 -23.67 6.05
C THR A 291 10.27 -22.20 5.72
N SER A 292 10.30 -21.32 6.73
CA SER A 292 10.57 -19.89 6.54
C SER A 292 11.32 -19.27 7.72
N GLU A 293 11.95 -18.11 7.47
CA GLU A 293 12.58 -17.29 8.52
C GLU A 293 11.54 -16.74 9.50
N SER A 294 10.32 -16.44 9.05
CA SER A 294 9.23 -15.96 9.91
C SER A 294 8.81 -16.94 10.99
N GLN A 295 8.97 -18.25 10.76
CA GLN A 295 8.73 -19.26 11.80
C GLN A 295 9.70 -19.15 12.97
N LEU A 296 10.95 -18.72 12.74
CA LEU A 296 11.91 -18.48 13.83
C LEU A 296 11.43 -17.35 14.73
N SER A 297 10.95 -16.25 14.15
CA SER A 297 10.37 -15.12 14.90
C SER A 297 9.15 -15.54 15.72
N ASN A 298 8.27 -16.35 15.14
CA ASN A 298 7.07 -16.86 15.83
C ASN A 298 7.38 -17.87 16.95
N LEU A 299 8.52 -18.55 16.88
CA LEU A 299 8.99 -19.43 17.96
C LEU A 299 9.56 -18.62 19.12
N LYS A 300 10.18 -17.47 18.82
CA LYS A 300 10.69 -16.55 19.84
C LYS A 300 9.57 -15.92 20.67
N SER A 301 8.44 -15.57 20.05
CA SER A 301 7.31 -14.93 20.75
C SER A 301 6.46 -15.88 21.60
N LYS A 302 6.68 -17.19 21.50
CA LYS A 302 5.93 -18.22 22.25
C LYS A 302 6.68 -18.76 23.47
N ASN A 303 7.97 -18.43 23.62
CA ASN A 303 8.75 -18.69 24.84
C ASN A 303 8.71 -17.44 25.71
#